data_AF-A0A2X3JRM3-F1
#
_entry.id   AF-A0A2X3JRM3-F1
#
_cell.length_a   1.000
_cell.length_b   1.000
_cell.length_c   1.000
_cell.angle_alpha   90.00
_cell.angle_beta   90.00
_cell.angle_gamma   90.00
#
_symmetry.space_group_name_H-M   'P 1'
#
loop_
_entity.id
_entity.type
_entity.pdbx_description
1 polymer ?
#
loop_
_entity_poly.entity_id
_entity_poly.type
_entity_poly.pdbx_seq_one_letter_code
_entity_poly.pdbx_strand_id
1 'polypeptide(L)' 'MSESVQSNSAVLVHFTLKLDDGTTAESTRNNGKPALFRLGDASLSEGLEQHLLGAESGR' A
#
# COMPACT_ATOMS: atom_id res chain seq x y z
N MET A 1 18.85 -9.50 -4.41
CA MET A 1 18.76 -8.33 -3.53
C MET A 1 17.29 -7.99 -3.42
N SER A 2 16.60 -8.45 -2.37
CA SER A 2 15.20 -8.10 -2.17
C SER A 2 15.13 -6.66 -1.67
N GLU A 3 14.52 -5.77 -2.44
CA GLU A 3 14.25 -4.40 -2.01
C GLU A 3 13.04 -4.43 -1.08
N SER A 4 13.31 -4.36 0.24
CA SER A 4 12.28 -4.31 1.27
C SER A 4 11.84 -2.86 1.54
N VAL A 5 10.56 -2.65 1.80
CA VAL A 5 10.00 -1.33 2.14
C VAL A 5 10.53 -0.84 3.49
N GLN A 6 11.00 0.41 3.54
CA GLN A 6 11.49 1.10 4.74
C GLN A 6 10.60 2.31 5.10
N SER A 7 10.79 2.87 6.30
CA SER A 7 9.92 3.90 6.91
C SER A 7 9.86 5.24 6.17
N ASN A 8 10.64 5.41 5.11
CA ASN A 8 10.64 6.60 4.26
C ASN A 8 10.66 6.22 2.77
N SER A 9 10.26 4.99 2.45
CA SER A 9 10.19 4.50 1.07
C SER A 9 8.92 4.98 0.40
N ALA A 10 9.01 5.18 -0.92
CA ALA A 10 7.86 5.38 -1.78
C ALA A 10 7.63 4.09 -2.58
N VAL A 11 6.44 3.51 -2.46
CA VAL A 11 6.11 2.21 -3.05
C VAL A 11 4.88 2.32 -3.93
N LEU A 12 4.93 1.71 -5.12
CA LEU A 12 3.79 1.59 -6.00
C LEU A 12 3.04 0.31 -5.68
N VAL A 13 1.78 0.44 -5.26
CA VAL A 13 0.98 -0.69 -4.81
C VAL A 13 -0.36 -0.75 -5.54
N HIS A 14 -0.81 -1.98 -5.80
CA HIS A 14 -2.19 -2.26 -6.17
C HIS A 14 -2.94 -2.75 -4.95
N PHE A 15 -3.73 -1.87 -4.33
CA PHE A 15 -4.60 -2.22 -3.22
C PHE A 15 -6.08 -2.25 -3.62
N THR A 16 -6.81 -3.08 -2.88
CA THR A 16 -8.27 -3.16 -2.90
C THR A 16 -8.75 -2.96 -1.47
N LEU A 17 -9.44 -1.86 -1.21
CA LEU A 17 -10.09 -1.57 0.05
C LEU A 17 -11.50 -2.17 0.02
N LYS A 18 -11.82 -3.00 1.01
CA LYS A 18 -13.15 -3.58 1.20
C LYS A 18 -13.76 -3.06 2.49
N LEU A 19 -15.08 -2.85 2.47
CA LEU A 19 -15.87 -2.59 3.65
C LEU A 19 -16.12 -3.91 4.40
N ASP A 20 -16.57 -3.80 5.66
CA ASP A 20 -16.90 -4.95 6.51
C ASP A 20 -17.98 -5.85 5.89
N ASP A 21 -18.89 -5.25 5.12
CA ASP A 21 -19.93 -5.93 4.33
C ASP A 21 -19.38 -6.70 3.12
N GLY A 22 -18.05 -6.66 2.88
CA GLY A 22 -17.38 -7.37 1.79
C GLY A 22 -17.40 -6.63 0.43
N THR A 23 -18.13 -5.51 0.35
CA THR A 23 -18.14 -4.63 -0.83
C THR A 23 -16.81 -3.92 -1.00
N THR A 24 -16.39 -3.71 -2.25
CA THR A 24 -15.17 -2.97 -2.57
C THR A 24 -15.43 -1.47 -2.44
N ALA A 25 -14.81 -0.81 -1.46
CA ALA A 25 -14.81 0.64 -1.34
C ALA A 25 -13.93 1.29 -2.42
N GLU A 26 -12.72 0.76 -2.62
CA GLU A 26 -11.77 1.27 -3.61
C GLU A 26 -10.92 0.14 -4.19
N SER A 27 -10.59 0.20 -5.47
CA SER A 27 -9.68 -0.76 -6.11
C SER A 27 -8.84 -0.11 -7.20
N THR A 28 -7.57 0.12 -6.88
CA THR A 28 -6.56 0.59 -7.84
C THR A 28 -6.27 -0.44 -8.93
N ARG A 29 -6.42 -1.75 -8.63
CA ARG A 29 -6.32 -2.83 -9.61
C ARG A 29 -7.42 -2.76 -10.66
N ASN A 30 -8.65 -2.41 -10.27
CA ASN A 30 -9.77 -2.27 -11.19
C ASN A 30 -9.64 -1.03 -12.09
N ASN A 31 -9.01 0.02 -11.55
CA ASN A 31 -8.76 1.27 -12.27
C ASN A 31 -7.49 1.23 -13.15
N GLY A 32 -6.71 0.13 -13.09
CA GLY A 32 -5.49 -0.06 -13.88
C GLY A 32 -4.33 0.89 -13.54
N LYS A 33 -4.45 1.69 -12.48
CA LYS A 33 -3.44 2.65 -12.05
C LYS A 33 -2.97 2.30 -10.64
N PRO A 34 -1.69 1.97 -10.44
CA PRO A 34 -1.15 1.75 -9.10
C PRO A 34 -1.18 3.06 -8.31
N ALA A 35 -1.35 2.96 -6.99
CA ALA A 35 -1.23 4.09 -6.09
C ALA A 35 0.21 4.19 -5.58
N LEU A 36 0.70 5.43 -5.46
CA LEU A 36 1.98 5.72 -4.83
C LEU A 36 1.75 5.93 -3.33
N PHE A 37 2.26 5.02 -2.52
CA PHE A 37 2.22 5.09 -1.07
C PHE A 37 3.58 5.56 -0.57
N ARG A 38 3.58 6.69 0.15
CA ARG A 38 4.79 7.29 0.70
C ARG A 38 4.78 7.13 2.21
N LEU A 39 5.70 6.32 2.71
CA LEU A 39 5.87 6.13 4.14
C LEU A 39 6.62 7.33 4.73
N GLY A 40 6.26 7.76 5.93
CA GLY A 40 6.89 8.85 6.69
C GLY A 40 6.38 10.26 6.35
N ASP A 41 5.42 10.40 5.43
CA ASP A 41 4.89 11.70 4.97
C ASP A 41 3.56 12.08 5.65
N ALA A 42 3.11 11.32 6.64
CA ALA A 42 1.78 11.43 7.28
C ALA A 42 0.57 11.29 6.31
N SER A 43 0.84 10.92 5.05
CA SER A 43 -0.16 10.63 4.01
C SER A 43 -0.89 9.30 4.24
N LEU A 44 -0.30 8.39 5.02
CA LEU A 44 -0.85 7.08 5.36
C LEU A 44 -1.00 7.00 6.89
N SER A 45 -1.98 6.22 7.35
CA SER A 45 -2.10 5.92 8.78
C SER A 45 -0.93 5.03 9.23
N GLU A 46 -0.40 5.28 10.43
CA GLU A 46 0.72 4.50 11.00
C GLU A 46 0.50 2.99 10.95
N GLY A 47 -0.72 2.51 11.21
CA GLY A 47 -1.05 1.08 11.13
C GLY A 47 -0.80 0.49 9.73
N LEU A 48 -1.20 1.21 8.68
CA LEU A 48 -0.96 0.79 7.30
C LEU A 48 0.53 0.81 6.97
N GLU A 49 1.27 1.82 7.42
CA GLU A 49 2.72 1.91 7.22
C GLU A 49 3.44 0.74 7.89
N GLN A 50 3.07 0.40 9.13
CA GLN A 50 3.63 -0.75 9.84
C GLN A 50 3.37 -2.08 9.12
N HIS A 51 2.20 -2.24 8.48
CA HIS A 51 1.89 -3.40 7.67
C HIS A 51 2.68 -3.47 6.35
N LEU A 52 3.12 -2.31 5.83
CA LEU A 52 3.92 -2.22 4.61
C LEU A 52 5.42 -2.34 4.88
N LEU A 53 5.89 -1.97 6.07
CA LEU A 53 7.28 -2.10 6.48
C LEU A 53 7.76 -3.55 6.35
N GLY A 54 8.87 -3.74 5.65
CA GLY A 54 9.44 -5.07 5.40
C GLY A 54 8.74 -5.86 4.28
N ALA A 55 7.70 -5.33 3.64
CA ALA A 55 7.16 -5.94 2.43
C ALA A 55 8.23 -5.99 1.32
N GLU A 56 8.19 -7.02 0.50
CA GLU A 56 9.12 -7.21 -0.63
C GLU A 56 8.43 -6.87 -1.95
N SER A 57 9.14 -6.18 -2.84
CA SER A 57 8.64 -5.91 -4.19
C SER A 57 8.33 -7.20 -4.96
N GLY A 58 7.10 -7.30 -5.50
CA GLY A 58 6.69 -8.40 -6.39
C GLY A 58 5.97 -9.58 -5.70
N ARG A 59 5.60 -9.44 -4.41
CA ARG A 59 4.68 -10.36 -3.73
C ARG A 59 3.24 -9.85 -3.71
#